data_AF-A0A5J4PJ06-F1
#
_entry.id   AF-A0A5J4PJ06-F1
#
_cell.length_a   1.000
_cell.length_b   1.000
_cell.length_c   1.000
_cell.angle_alpha   90.00
_cell.angle_beta   90.00
_cell.angle_gamma   90.00
#
_symmetry.space_group_name_H-M   'P 1'
#
loop_
_entity.id
_entity.type
_entity.pdbx_description
1 polymer ?
#
loop_
_entity_poly.entity_id
_entity_poly.type
_entity_poly.pdbx_seq_one_letter_code
_entity_poly.pdbx_strand_id
1 'polypeptide(L)'
;MKILLIVTSSGDSFYCGNCFRDNLQANALRSAGHDVIVMPLYLPLKDKSFLADTPLFFPATSLYLSQKYFKKKSMPKWIERMLNSDFALNIATSFAGTTSSEGLEEMTLSMINGNDEVFNRQVHTLIEWIKEHERPDIIYLSTSLLIG
;
A
#
# COMPACT_ATOMS: atom_id res chain seq x y z
N MET A 1 20.72 -11.48 3.92
CA MET A 1 19.85 -10.61 4.75
C MET A 1 18.46 -10.67 4.18
N LYS A 2 17.46 -10.61 5.07
CA LYS A 2 16.04 -10.56 4.75
C LYS A 2 15.59 -9.10 4.67
N ILE A 3 15.12 -8.67 3.51
CA ILE A 3 14.76 -7.30 3.21
C ILE A 3 13.27 -7.26 2.87
N LEU A 4 12.52 -6.48 3.64
CA LEU A 4 11.15 -6.14 3.31
C LEU A 4 11.12 -4.86 2.48
N LEU A 5 10.77 -4.98 1.20
CA LEU A 5 10.63 -3.88 0.27
C LEU A 5 9.16 -3.46 0.21
N ILE A 6 8.84 -2.32 0.85
CA ILE A 6 7.49 -1.75 0.86
C ILE A 6 7.32 -0.85 -0.36
N VAL A 7 6.39 -1.23 -1.23
CA VAL A 7 6.18 -0.57 -2.54
C VAL A 7 4.80 0.04 -2.65
N THR A 8 4.74 1.22 -3.28
CA THR A 8 3.47 1.78 -3.72
C THR A 8 3.10 1.18 -5.07
N SER A 9 1.92 0.57 -5.18
CA SER A 9 1.43 0.08 -6.48
C SER A 9 0.41 1.04 -7.07
N SER A 10 0.45 1.20 -8.40
CA SER A 10 -0.57 1.91 -9.19
C SER A 10 -1.54 0.98 -9.92
N GLY A 11 -1.44 -0.35 -9.72
CA GLY A 11 -2.32 -1.34 -10.33
C GLY A 11 -2.26 -1.44 -11.87
N ASP A 12 -1.15 -1.03 -12.48
CA ASP A 12 -0.87 -1.15 -13.93
C ASP A 12 -1.75 -0.35 -14.90
N SER A 13 -2.68 0.48 -14.41
CA SER A 13 -3.51 1.35 -15.26
C SER A 13 -2.86 2.69 -15.61
N PHE A 14 -1.77 3.04 -14.90
CA PHE A 14 -1.04 4.29 -15.03
C PHE A 14 0.47 4.05 -14.84
N TYR A 15 1.29 4.75 -15.61
CA TYR A 15 2.75 4.64 -15.54
C TYR A 15 3.37 5.92 -14.96
N CYS A 16 3.89 5.81 -13.73
CA CYS A 16 4.69 6.85 -13.07
C CYS A 16 6.16 6.47 -12.90
N GLY A 17 6.57 5.27 -13.33
CA GLY A 17 7.93 4.75 -13.18
C GLY A 17 8.25 4.11 -11.82
N ASN A 18 7.45 4.32 -10.76
CA ASN A 18 7.73 3.74 -9.43
C ASN A 18 7.74 2.21 -9.47
N CYS A 19 6.67 1.57 -9.97
CA CYS A 19 6.59 0.11 -10.01
C CYS A 19 7.73 -0.52 -10.82
N PHE A 20 8.13 0.12 -11.92
CA PHE A 20 9.25 -0.35 -12.74
C PHE A 20 10.59 -0.23 -12.01
N ARG A 21 10.86 0.93 -11.37
CA ARG A 21 12.05 1.13 -10.53
C ARG A 21 12.10 0.11 -9.40
N ASP A 22 10.98 -0.10 -8.72
CA ASP A 22 10.90 -0.99 -7.55
C ASP A 22 11.12 -2.46 -7.97
N ASN A 23 10.63 -2.86 -9.15
CA ASN A 23 10.93 -4.18 -9.73
C ASN A 23 12.43 -4.35 -10.02
N LEU A 24 13.06 -3.38 -10.69
CA LEU A 24 14.49 -3.42 -10.96
C LEU A 24 15.31 -3.51 -9.65
N GLN A 25 14.92 -2.76 -8.64
CA GLN A 25 15.57 -2.77 -7.34
C GLN A 25 15.41 -4.11 -6.62
N ALA A 26 14.19 -4.68 -6.60
CA ALA A 26 13.94 -6.00 -6.03
C ALA A 26 14.81 -7.07 -6.70
N ASN A 27 14.87 -7.06 -8.03
CA ASN A 27 15.65 -8.02 -8.80
C ASN A 27 17.16 -7.86 -8.57
N ALA A 28 17.65 -6.62 -8.47
CA ALA A 28 19.06 -6.36 -8.18
C ALA A 28 19.45 -6.88 -6.79
N LEU A 29 18.62 -6.63 -5.76
CA LEU A 29 18.84 -7.14 -4.40
C LEU A 29 18.80 -8.67 -4.33
N ARG A 30 17.83 -9.29 -5.01
CA ARG A 30 17.75 -10.76 -5.13
C ARG A 30 18.99 -11.32 -5.82
N SER A 31 19.44 -10.70 -6.92
CA SER A 31 20.66 -11.10 -7.65
C SER A 31 21.93 -10.96 -6.81
N ALA A 32 21.94 -10.05 -5.84
CA ALA A 32 23.02 -9.90 -4.87
C ALA A 32 22.96 -10.92 -3.71
N GLY A 33 22.00 -11.86 -3.72
CA GLY A 33 21.87 -12.92 -2.72
C GLY A 33 21.05 -12.54 -1.49
N HIS A 34 20.28 -11.45 -1.55
CA HIS A 34 19.34 -11.09 -0.47
C HIS A 34 18.00 -11.80 -0.64
N ASP A 35 17.37 -12.14 0.49
CA ASP A 35 15.98 -12.60 0.54
C ASP A 35 15.08 -11.35 0.55
N VAL A 36 14.36 -11.10 -0.54
CA VAL A 36 13.58 -9.87 -0.74
C VAL A 36 12.10 -10.20 -0.79
N ILE A 37 11.35 -9.58 0.11
CA ILE A 37 9.90 -9.67 0.21
C ILE A 37 9.29 -8.37 -0.30
N VAL A 38 8.49 -8.47 -1.36
CA VAL A 38 7.78 -7.35 -1.95
C VAL A 38 6.41 -7.22 -1.29
N MET A 39 6.22 -6.11 -0.55
CA MET A 39 4.97 -5.78 0.13
C MET A 39 4.28 -4.61 -0.57
N PRO A 40 3.19 -4.85 -1.33
CA PRO A 40 2.45 -3.76 -1.95
C PRO A 40 1.54 -3.05 -0.96
N LEU A 41 1.47 -1.73 -1.12
CA LEU A 41 0.48 -0.87 -0.47
C LEU A 41 -0.54 -0.34 -1.49
N TYR A 42 -1.74 -0.01 -0.99
CA TYR A 42 -2.82 0.70 -1.68
C TYR A 42 -3.59 -0.07 -2.74
N LEU A 43 -2.88 -0.58 -3.75
CA LEU A 43 -3.43 -1.32 -4.88
C LEU A 43 -2.66 -2.63 -5.12
N PRO A 44 -3.28 -3.66 -5.68
CA PRO A 44 -2.57 -4.90 -6.00
C PRO A 44 -1.50 -4.66 -7.09
N LEU A 45 -0.39 -5.40 -7.03
CA LEU A 45 0.53 -5.54 -8.16
C LEU A 45 -0.08 -6.50 -9.17
N LYS A 46 -0.14 -6.11 -10.45
CA LYS A 46 -0.71 -6.95 -11.51
C LYS A 46 0.32 -7.39 -12.55
N ASP A 47 1.52 -6.81 -12.53
CA ASP A 47 2.60 -7.17 -13.43
C ASP A 47 3.11 -8.58 -13.09
N LYS A 48 3.10 -9.47 -14.09
CA LYS A 48 3.57 -10.85 -13.94
C LYS A 48 5.07 -10.94 -13.60
N SER A 49 5.84 -9.92 -13.99
CA SER A 49 7.27 -9.83 -13.71
C SER A 49 7.57 -9.26 -12.33
N PHE A 50 6.58 -8.66 -11.65
CA PHE A 50 6.74 -8.05 -10.34
C PHE A 50 5.58 -8.45 -9.41
N LEU A 51 5.75 -9.61 -8.80
CA LEU A 51 4.73 -10.20 -7.92
C LEU A 51 4.92 -9.73 -6.47
N ALA A 52 3.80 -9.59 -5.79
CA ALA A 52 3.76 -9.39 -4.35
C ALA A 52 4.00 -10.71 -3.61
N ASP A 53 4.79 -10.66 -2.55
CA ASP A 53 5.04 -11.80 -1.66
C ASP A 53 4.11 -11.78 -0.43
N THR A 54 3.39 -10.66 -0.23
CA THR A 54 2.53 -10.43 0.94
C THR A 54 1.09 -10.12 0.53
N PRO A 55 0.12 -10.20 1.48
CA PRO A 55 -1.18 -9.57 1.29
C PRO A 55 -1.06 -8.07 0.98
N LEU A 56 -2.11 -7.50 0.39
CA LEU A 56 -2.21 -6.06 0.19
C LEU A 56 -2.50 -5.37 1.53
N PHE A 57 -1.69 -4.37 1.86
CA PHE A 57 -1.92 -3.49 3.01
C PHE A 57 -2.40 -2.11 2.56
N PHE A 58 -3.08 -1.40 3.48
CA PHE A 58 -3.67 -0.08 3.22
C PHE A 58 -4.58 -0.03 1.97
N PRO A 59 -5.62 -0.86 1.84
CA PRO A 59 -6.50 -0.81 0.67
C PRO A 59 -7.04 0.61 0.43
N ALA A 60 -6.70 1.20 -0.72
CA ALA A 60 -6.99 2.61 -1.00
C ALA A 60 -8.49 2.93 -0.94
N THR A 61 -9.33 1.97 -1.34
CA THR A 61 -10.80 2.05 -1.32
C THR A 61 -11.34 2.29 0.09
N SER A 62 -10.93 1.45 1.05
CA SER A 62 -11.38 1.54 2.42
C SER A 62 -10.84 2.78 3.13
N LEU A 63 -9.58 3.15 2.89
CA LEU A 63 -8.99 4.35 3.47
C LEU A 63 -9.71 5.61 2.97
N TYR A 64 -9.84 5.76 1.64
CA TYR A 64 -10.48 6.92 1.02
C TYR A 64 -11.96 7.06 1.44
N LEU A 65 -12.73 5.98 1.37
CA LEU A 65 -14.17 6.04 1.71
C LEU A 65 -14.41 6.26 3.21
N SER A 66 -13.57 5.70 4.07
CA SER A 66 -13.65 5.95 5.52
C SER A 66 -13.44 7.42 5.84
N GLN A 67 -12.50 8.08 5.17
CA GLN A 67 -12.29 9.50 5.36
C GLN A 67 -13.41 10.35 4.77
N LYS A 68 -13.83 10.04 3.54
CA LYS A 68 -14.85 10.82 2.82
C LYS A 68 -16.23 10.77 3.48
N TYR A 69 -16.67 9.59 3.94
CA TYR A 69 -18.04 9.39 4.40
C TYR A 69 -18.16 9.11 5.89
N PHE A 70 -17.11 8.60 6.53
CA PHE A 70 -17.16 8.19 7.94
C PHE A 70 -16.38 9.14 8.87
N LYS A 71 -15.94 10.31 8.39
CA LYS A 71 -15.24 11.33 9.19
C LYS A 71 -14.10 10.73 10.04
N LYS A 72 -13.28 9.87 9.44
CA LYS A 72 -12.15 9.17 10.09
C LYS A 72 -12.55 8.14 11.15
N LYS A 73 -13.84 7.83 11.29
CA LYS A 73 -14.30 6.72 12.14
C LYS A 73 -14.22 5.40 11.41
N SER A 74 -14.20 4.32 12.18
CA SER A 74 -14.31 2.96 11.65
C SER A 74 -15.61 2.78 10.87
N MET A 75 -15.47 2.43 9.59
CA MET A 75 -16.56 1.94 8.76
C MET A 75 -17.04 0.57 9.27
N PRO A 76 -18.32 0.20 9.09
CA PRO A 76 -18.79 -1.15 9.41
C PRO A 76 -17.99 -2.24 8.67
N LYS A 77 -17.63 -3.32 9.38
CA LYS A 77 -16.76 -4.39 8.85
C LYS A 77 -17.25 -5.03 7.55
N TRP A 78 -18.57 -5.11 7.34
CA TRP A 78 -19.13 -5.68 6.12
C TRP A 78 -18.89 -4.80 4.88
N ILE A 79 -18.91 -3.47 5.05
CA ILE A 79 -18.60 -2.52 3.96
C ILE A 79 -17.11 -2.56 3.67
N GLU A 80 -16.28 -2.55 4.71
CA GLU A 80 -14.82 -2.69 4.59
C GLU A 80 -14.44 -3.96 3.82
N ARG A 81 -15.05 -5.10 4.17
CA ARG A 81 -14.82 -6.37 3.48
C ARG A 81 -15.24 -6.32 2.01
N MET A 82 -16.34 -5.64 1.68
CA MET A 82 -16.79 -5.48 0.30
C MET A 82 -15.82 -4.61 -0.52
N LEU A 83 -15.33 -3.52 0.07
CA LEU A 83 -14.40 -2.58 -0.57
C LEU A 83 -12.98 -3.12 -0.72
N ASN A 84 -12.58 -4.06 0.13
CA ASN A 84 -11.31 -4.75 0.06
C ASN A 84 -11.37 -6.04 -0.79
N SER A 85 -12.48 -6.30 -1.46
CA SER A 85 -12.58 -7.42 -2.40
C SER A 85 -11.74 -7.16 -3.65
N ASP A 86 -11.21 -8.22 -4.26
CA ASP A 86 -10.44 -8.14 -5.50
C ASP A 86 -11.22 -7.39 -6.59
N PHE A 87 -12.54 -7.60 -6.69
CA PHE A 87 -13.40 -6.90 -7.63
C PHE A 87 -13.39 -5.37 -7.40
N ALA A 88 -13.57 -4.92 -6.16
CA ALA A 88 -13.56 -3.50 -5.83
C ALA A 88 -12.18 -2.87 -6.05
N LEU A 89 -11.10 -3.56 -5.67
CA LEU A 89 -9.73 -3.10 -5.91
C LEU A 89 -9.38 -3.05 -7.40
N ASN A 90 -9.90 -3.99 -8.19
CA ASN A 90 -9.75 -3.98 -9.65
C ASN A 90 -10.44 -2.77 -10.29
N ILE A 91 -11.60 -2.38 -9.77
CA ILE A 91 -12.28 -1.16 -10.21
C ILE A 91 -11.48 0.07 -9.79
N ALA A 92 -11.04 0.16 -8.54
CA ALA A 92 -10.24 1.28 -8.04
C ALA A 92 -8.96 1.49 -8.87
N THR A 93 -8.32 0.38 -9.24
CA THR A 93 -7.16 0.36 -10.14
C THR A 93 -7.46 1.05 -11.47
N SER A 94 -8.61 0.82 -12.10
CA SER A 94 -8.94 1.49 -13.38
C SER A 94 -9.08 3.01 -13.27
N PHE A 95 -9.26 3.56 -12.07
CA PHE A 95 -9.35 5.01 -11.83
C PHE A 95 -8.02 5.66 -11.42
N ALA A 96 -6.95 4.89 -11.17
CA ALA A 96 -5.70 5.41 -10.61
C ALA A 96 -5.06 6.53 -11.43
N GLY A 97 -5.22 6.52 -12.76
CA GLY A 97 -4.75 7.59 -13.65
C GLY A 97 -5.62 8.85 -13.72
N THR A 98 -6.78 8.85 -13.06
CA THR A 98 -7.80 9.92 -13.13
C THR A 98 -8.06 10.62 -11.80
N THR A 99 -7.41 10.17 -10.74
CA THR A 99 -7.56 10.72 -9.38
C THR A 99 -6.93 12.11 -9.28
N SER A 100 -7.74 13.11 -8.94
CA SER A 100 -7.24 14.44 -8.58
C SER A 100 -6.65 14.42 -7.17
N SER A 101 -5.57 15.18 -6.97
CA SER A 101 -5.02 15.45 -5.64
C SER A 101 -5.84 16.47 -4.85
N GLU A 102 -6.69 17.23 -5.52
CA GLU A 102 -7.54 18.25 -4.90
C GLU A 102 -8.55 17.61 -3.95
N GLY A 103 -8.62 18.11 -2.72
CA GLY A 103 -9.48 17.58 -1.65
C GLY A 103 -8.84 16.46 -0.82
N LEU A 104 -7.56 16.13 -1.04
CA LEU A 104 -6.80 15.15 -0.25
C LEU A 104 -5.83 15.79 0.76
N GLU A 105 -5.88 17.10 0.93
CA GLU A 105 -4.94 17.87 1.75
C GLU A 105 -5.10 17.51 3.24
N GLU A 106 -6.34 17.52 3.74
CA GLU A 106 -6.63 17.13 5.14
C GLU A 106 -6.27 15.68 5.42
N MET A 107 -6.48 14.78 4.45
CA MET A 107 -6.06 13.38 4.52
C MET A 107 -4.55 13.30 4.73
N THR A 108 -3.81 13.93 3.82
CA THR A 108 -2.35 13.94 3.80
C THR A 108 -1.78 14.49 5.10
N LEU A 109 -2.28 15.65 5.56
CA LEU A 109 -1.86 16.24 6.83
C LEU A 109 -2.19 15.34 8.02
N SER A 110 -3.34 14.65 8.01
CA SER A 110 -3.69 13.77 9.12
C SER A 110 -2.86 12.50 9.18
N MET A 111 -2.42 11.97 8.03
CA MET A 111 -1.48 10.84 7.97
C MET A 111 -0.13 11.28 8.52
N ILE A 112 0.46 12.37 7.99
CA ILE A 112 1.76 12.89 8.44
C ILE A 112 1.79 13.18 9.95
N ASN A 113 0.70 13.75 10.50
CA ASN A 113 0.63 14.07 11.93
C ASN A 113 0.24 12.86 12.80
N GLY A 114 -0.07 11.70 12.22
CA GLY A 114 -0.52 10.51 12.96
C GLY A 114 -1.89 10.66 13.64
N ASN A 115 -2.74 11.56 13.16
CA ASN A 115 -4.04 11.88 13.78
C ASN A 115 -5.22 11.13 13.14
N ASP A 116 -4.98 10.28 12.15
CA ASP A 116 -6.03 9.49 11.49
C ASP A 116 -6.14 8.09 12.11
N GLU A 117 -7.25 7.82 12.80
CA GLU A 117 -7.50 6.54 13.48
C GLU A 117 -7.56 5.35 12.51
N VAL A 118 -8.08 5.55 11.29
CA VAL A 118 -8.21 4.49 10.29
C VAL A 118 -6.82 4.11 9.77
N PHE A 119 -6.01 5.11 9.44
CA PHE A 119 -4.63 4.94 9.03
C PHE A 119 -3.80 4.28 10.12
N ASN A 120 -3.85 4.79 11.36
CA ASN A 120 -3.10 4.24 12.48
C ASN A 120 -3.42 2.77 12.75
N ARG A 121 -4.69 2.37 12.62
CA ARG A 121 -5.07 0.95 12.72
C ARG A 121 -4.45 0.10 11.62
N GLN A 122 -4.40 0.59 10.37
CA GLN A 122 -3.75 -0.12 9.27
C GLN A 122 -2.23 -0.23 9.50
N VAL A 123 -1.59 0.83 10.04
CA VAL A 123 -0.19 0.81 10.48
C VAL A 123 0.02 -0.27 11.53
N HIS A 124 -0.84 -0.35 12.55
CA HIS A 124 -0.75 -1.40 13.57
C HIS A 124 -0.86 -2.80 12.97
N THR A 125 -1.83 -3.04 12.09
CA THR A 125 -1.98 -4.34 11.41
C THR A 125 -0.75 -4.69 10.56
N LEU A 126 -0.16 -3.73 9.86
CA LEU A 126 1.08 -3.92 9.11
C LEU A 126 2.24 -4.26 10.04
N ILE A 127 2.41 -3.54 11.15
CA ILE A 127 3.47 -3.79 12.13
C ILE A 127 3.32 -5.18 12.76
N GLU A 128 2.11 -5.55 13.17
CA GLU A 128 1.83 -6.89 13.73
C GLU A 128 2.19 -7.98 12.72
N TRP A 129 1.75 -7.83 11.46
CA TRP A 129 2.07 -8.79 10.41
C TRP A 129 3.57 -8.94 10.20
N ILE A 130 4.31 -7.82 10.11
CA ILE A 130 5.78 -7.83 9.94
C ILE A 130 6.46 -8.55 11.12
N LYS A 131 6.01 -8.28 12.35
CA LYS A 131 6.58 -8.90 13.56
C LYS A 131 6.27 -10.39 13.67
N GLU A 132 5.11 -10.82 13.21
CA GLU A 132 4.66 -12.20 13.36
C GLU A 132 5.13 -13.11 12.24
N HIS A 133 5.11 -12.63 10.99
CA HIS A 133 5.31 -13.46 9.80
C HIS A 133 6.73 -13.35 9.24
N GLU A 134 7.23 -12.14 9.00
CA GLU A 134 8.46 -11.99 8.21
C GLU A 134 9.71 -11.65 9.00
N ARG A 135 9.65 -10.75 9.98
CA ARG A 135 10.79 -10.33 10.81
C ARG A 135 12.06 -10.00 9.99
N PRO A 136 11.99 -9.03 9.06
CA PRO A 136 13.11 -8.69 8.19
C PRO A 136 14.25 -8.03 8.96
N ASP A 137 15.48 -8.15 8.45
CA ASP A 137 16.65 -7.42 8.94
C ASP A 137 16.58 -5.93 8.57
N ILE A 138 16.00 -5.64 7.41
CA ILE A 138 15.88 -4.28 6.84
C ILE A 138 14.46 -4.08 6.32
N ILE A 139 13.87 -2.93 6.66
CA ILE A 139 12.66 -2.42 6.02
C ILE A 139 13.07 -1.29 5.07
N TYR A 140 12.81 -1.46 3.79
CA TYR A 140 13.09 -0.47 2.76
C TYR A 140 11.79 0.14 2.25
N LEU A 141 11.63 1.44 2.46
CA LEU A 141 10.54 2.21 1.87
C LEU A 141 10.96 2.67 0.47
N SER A 142 10.25 2.21 -0.56
CA SER A 142 10.55 2.51 -1.97
C SER A 142 10.50 3.99 -2.34
N THR A 143 9.80 4.82 -1.56
CA THR A 143 9.58 6.22 -1.85
C THR A 143 9.37 7.03 -0.57
N SER A 144 9.78 8.30 -0.59
CA SER A 144 9.53 9.24 0.50
C SER A 144 8.05 9.58 0.70
N LEU A 145 7.16 9.16 -0.20
CA LEU A 145 5.71 9.29 0.00
C LEU A 145 5.20 8.40 1.16
N LEU A 146 6.01 7.46 1.64
CA LEU A 146 5.68 6.53 2.73
C LEU A 146 6.19 6.98 4.11
N ILE A 147 6.62 8.23 4.26
CA ILE A 147 7.18 8.75 5.53
C ILE A 147 6.11 9.14 6.56
N GLY A 148 4.84 9.16 6.17
CA GLY A 148 3.71 9.51 7.02
C GLY A 148 3.19 8.35 7.85
#